data_AF-A0AAW7BCM4-F1
#
_entry.id   AF-A0AAW7BCM4-F1
#
_cell.length_a   1.000
_cell.length_b   1.000
_cell.length_c   1.000
_cell.angle_alpha   90.00
_cell.angle_beta   90.00
_cell.angle_gamma   90.00
#
_symmetry.space_group_name_H-M   'P 1'
#
loop_
_entity.id
_entity.type
_entity.pdbx_description
1 polymer ?
#
loop_
_entity_poly.entity_id
_entity_poly.type
_entity_poly.pdbx_seq_one_letter_code
_entity_poly.pdbx_strand_id
1 'polypeptide(L)'
;MSDTPLIENHTVDYVPPAERHGRSRDLFTLWFSTNIAPLPVVTGAMAVQVFHLDLLWGLIAIVLGHMFGGVFLALASAQGPQMGIPQMVQSRGQFGRYGALLIVFFTALIYVGFFISNIVLAGKSIQGLVPATPTPVAIILGALSATAIGVIGYRFIHTLNRIGTWVMGGALLLGFVIMLGGDLPANFLSRGAFNLSGFLATLCLGIIWQISFAPYTSDYSRYLPASVGIGKPFLATFAGAVAGTSLSFSFGAVAVLATPEGTDAMVAVKQATGMFGPVLMLLFLLNIISHNALNLYGAVLSIVTSIQTFAGSWTPSVRVRVVLSSVVLAGSCLMALGASANFISQFIGLILAMLIVLVPWASINLIDFYLIKRGRYDINSIFRRDGGVYGRFNPHAIIAYFIGIIVQLPFANTSLFVGPYANYIDGVDLSWLVGLLVTVPLYYCLATRGQAREVGQPVALGIAE
;
A
#
# COMPACT_ATOMS: atom_id res chain seq x y z
N MET A 1 19.97 -6.87 -30.54
CA MET A 1 19.45 -7.65 -29.40
C MET A 1 20.29 -7.27 -28.20
N SER A 2 19.79 -6.39 -27.34
CA SER A 2 20.54 -5.92 -26.16
C SER A 2 20.39 -6.92 -25.03
N ASP A 3 21.51 -7.48 -24.58
CA ASP A 3 21.64 -8.30 -23.37
C ASP A 3 21.31 -7.46 -22.12
N THR A 4 20.02 -7.26 -21.88
CA THR A 4 19.56 -6.81 -20.56
C THR A 4 19.44 -8.07 -19.69
N PRO A 5 20.20 -8.19 -18.58
CA PRO A 5 20.11 -9.37 -17.74
C PRO A 5 18.66 -9.55 -17.26
N LEU A 6 18.19 -10.78 -17.42
CA LEU A 6 16.84 -11.27 -17.18
C LEU A 6 16.46 -11.34 -15.68
N ILE A 7 17.45 -11.10 -14.82
CA ILE A 7 17.37 -11.24 -13.36
C ILE A 7 17.87 -9.92 -12.77
N GLU A 8 17.01 -9.27 -11.98
CA GLU A 8 17.31 -8.03 -11.27
C GLU A 8 18.43 -8.27 -10.24
N ASN A 9 19.63 -7.75 -10.54
CA ASN A 9 20.80 -7.89 -9.66
C ASN A 9 20.77 -6.93 -8.45
N HIS A 10 19.93 -5.89 -8.48
CA HIS A 10 19.82 -4.87 -7.44
C HIS A 10 18.54 -5.02 -6.63
N THR A 11 18.42 -6.13 -5.89
CA THR A 11 17.22 -6.37 -5.05
C THR A 11 17.11 -5.35 -3.90
N VAL A 12 18.25 -4.94 -3.33
CA VAL A 12 18.32 -4.00 -2.17
C VAL A 12 19.37 -2.89 -2.41
N ASP A 13 20.13 -2.97 -3.49
CA ASP A 13 21.29 -2.12 -3.73
C ASP A 13 20.92 -0.75 -4.31
N TYR A 14 21.87 0.17 -4.21
CA TYR A 14 21.79 1.48 -4.85
C TYR A 14 21.82 1.36 -6.37
N VAL A 15 20.91 2.06 -7.05
CA VAL A 15 20.88 2.18 -8.52
C VAL A 15 21.78 3.34 -8.95
N PRO A 16 22.93 3.05 -9.60
CA PRO A 16 23.85 4.08 -10.06
C PRO A 16 23.19 5.00 -11.11
N PRO A 17 23.61 6.27 -11.23
CA PRO A 17 23.01 7.20 -12.19
C PRO A 17 22.98 6.70 -13.64
N ALA A 18 23.98 5.92 -14.06
CA ALA A 18 24.07 5.35 -15.40
C ALA A 18 22.99 4.30 -15.72
N GLU A 19 22.43 3.66 -14.70
CA GLU A 19 21.39 2.63 -14.83
C GLU A 19 19.97 3.19 -14.67
N ARG A 20 19.83 4.50 -14.48
CA ARG A 20 18.54 5.17 -14.31
C ARG A 20 17.93 5.53 -15.66
N HIS A 21 17.10 4.62 -16.19
CA HIS A 21 16.48 4.73 -17.52
C HIS A 21 14.96 4.94 -17.49
N GLY A 22 14.34 5.05 -16.31
CA GLY A 22 12.88 5.16 -16.17
C GLY A 22 12.33 6.49 -16.71
N ARG A 23 11.02 6.53 -16.99
CA ARG A 23 10.30 7.77 -17.37
C ARG A 23 9.18 8.04 -16.38
N SER A 24 8.94 9.32 -16.03
CA SER A 24 7.91 9.67 -15.04
C SER A 24 6.51 9.18 -15.43
N ARG A 25 6.18 9.18 -16.74
CA ARG A 25 4.89 8.65 -17.24
C ARG A 25 4.67 7.16 -16.91
N ASP A 26 5.74 6.40 -16.73
CA ASP A 26 5.64 4.97 -16.42
C ASP A 26 5.11 4.79 -14.99
N LEU A 27 5.39 5.76 -14.08
CA LEU A 27 4.80 5.79 -12.74
C LEU A 27 3.28 5.96 -12.81
N PHE A 28 2.77 6.81 -13.70
CA PHE A 28 1.32 6.96 -13.87
C PHE A 28 0.69 5.60 -14.22
N THR A 29 1.21 4.94 -15.25
CA THR A 29 0.66 3.64 -15.70
C THR A 29 0.79 2.56 -14.65
N LEU A 30 1.88 2.56 -13.89
CA LEU A 30 2.11 1.62 -12.80
C LEU A 30 1.05 1.79 -11.70
N TRP A 31 0.94 3.00 -11.16
CA TRP A 31 0.02 3.28 -10.05
C TRP A 31 -1.44 3.18 -10.45
N PHE A 32 -1.77 3.55 -11.68
CA PHE A 32 -3.09 3.30 -12.24
C PHE A 32 -3.36 1.79 -12.29
N SER A 33 -2.45 0.98 -12.82
CA SER A 33 -2.65 -0.48 -12.95
C SER A 33 -2.75 -1.22 -11.63
N THR A 34 -1.93 -0.85 -10.65
CA THR A 34 -1.89 -1.50 -9.34
C THR A 34 -3.19 -1.29 -8.58
N ASN A 35 -3.87 -0.17 -8.83
CA ASN A 35 -5.11 0.18 -8.16
C ASN A 35 -6.37 -0.25 -8.91
N ILE A 36 -6.24 -0.72 -10.15
CA ILE A 36 -7.36 -1.35 -10.87
C ILE A 36 -7.38 -2.83 -10.52
N ALA A 37 -7.92 -3.10 -9.34
CA ALA A 37 -7.95 -4.43 -8.74
C ALA A 37 -9.28 -4.66 -8.00
N PRO A 38 -9.67 -5.93 -7.79
CA PRO A 38 -10.93 -6.27 -7.12
C PRO A 38 -10.96 -5.87 -5.63
N LEU A 39 -9.82 -5.83 -4.94
CA LEU A 39 -9.77 -5.38 -3.55
C LEU A 39 -10.22 -3.91 -3.39
N PRO A 40 -9.68 -2.94 -4.17
CA PRO A 40 -10.25 -1.60 -4.28
C PRO A 40 -11.75 -1.56 -4.58
N VAL A 41 -12.23 -2.43 -5.48
CA VAL A 41 -13.67 -2.51 -5.83
C VAL A 41 -14.50 -2.89 -4.60
N VAL A 42 -14.12 -3.96 -3.90
CA VAL A 42 -14.83 -4.37 -2.67
C VAL A 42 -14.71 -3.30 -1.58
N THR A 43 -13.60 -2.58 -1.51
CA THR A 43 -13.38 -1.51 -0.54
C THR A 43 -14.29 -0.31 -0.83
N GLY A 44 -14.46 0.09 -2.09
CA GLY A 44 -15.36 1.17 -2.47
C GLY A 44 -16.84 0.84 -2.28
N ALA A 45 -17.22 -0.43 -2.45
CA ALA A 45 -18.57 -0.89 -2.12
C ALA A 45 -18.97 -0.63 -0.66
N MET A 46 -18.00 -0.61 0.27
CA MET A 46 -18.24 -0.33 1.69
C MET A 46 -18.79 1.09 1.93
N ALA A 47 -18.50 2.06 1.05
CA ALA A 47 -19.06 3.41 1.15
C ALA A 47 -20.60 3.40 1.21
N VAL A 48 -21.22 2.47 0.48
CA VAL A 48 -22.67 2.29 0.44
C VAL A 48 -23.10 1.24 1.46
N GLN A 49 -22.43 0.08 1.49
CA GLN A 49 -22.90 -1.09 2.27
C GLN A 49 -22.68 -0.97 3.77
N VAL A 50 -21.59 -0.32 4.18
CA VAL A 50 -21.16 -0.23 5.58
C VAL A 50 -21.38 1.19 6.11
N PHE A 51 -21.11 2.19 5.28
CA PHE A 51 -21.17 3.60 5.67
C PHE A 51 -22.46 4.31 5.23
N HIS A 52 -23.35 3.58 4.56
CA HIS A 52 -24.72 4.01 4.23
C HIS A 52 -24.79 5.35 3.47
N LEU A 53 -23.76 5.69 2.70
CA LEU A 53 -23.76 6.87 1.85
C LEU A 53 -24.56 6.61 0.58
N ASP A 54 -25.21 7.67 0.08
CA ASP A 54 -25.70 7.69 -1.29
C ASP A 54 -24.56 7.78 -2.30
N LEU A 55 -24.91 7.63 -3.59
CA LEU A 55 -23.94 7.64 -4.68
C LEU A 55 -23.12 8.93 -4.69
N LEU A 56 -23.75 10.09 -4.54
CA LEU A 56 -23.07 11.38 -4.69
C LEU A 56 -22.03 11.57 -3.58
N TRP A 57 -22.44 11.41 -2.33
CA TRP A 57 -21.55 11.61 -1.19
C TRP A 57 -20.51 10.51 -1.05
N GLY A 58 -20.86 9.28 -1.43
CA GLY A 58 -19.91 8.17 -1.56
C GLY A 58 -18.79 8.49 -2.55
N LEU A 59 -19.13 8.94 -3.76
CA LEU A 59 -18.13 9.29 -4.79
C LEU A 59 -17.27 10.48 -4.36
N ILE A 60 -17.86 11.52 -3.76
CA ILE A 60 -17.11 12.68 -3.25
C ILE A 60 -16.11 12.24 -2.17
N ALA A 61 -16.56 11.43 -1.19
CA ALA A 61 -15.70 10.95 -0.11
C ALA A 61 -14.54 10.09 -0.64
N ILE A 62 -14.83 9.19 -1.59
CA ILE A 62 -13.82 8.34 -2.27
C ILE A 62 -12.75 9.22 -2.94
N VAL A 63 -13.17 10.16 -3.79
CA VAL A 63 -12.25 10.99 -4.57
C VAL A 63 -11.41 11.89 -3.63
N LEU A 64 -12.04 12.55 -2.66
CA LEU A 64 -11.33 13.42 -1.72
C LEU A 64 -10.35 12.64 -0.84
N GLY A 65 -10.76 11.47 -0.32
CA GLY A 65 -9.89 10.62 0.48
C GLY A 65 -8.65 10.17 -0.31
N HIS A 66 -8.84 9.73 -1.55
CA HIS A 66 -7.73 9.35 -2.42
C HIS A 66 -6.85 10.53 -2.82
N MET A 67 -7.42 11.71 -3.10
CA MET A 67 -6.64 12.91 -3.36
C MET A 67 -5.76 13.27 -2.17
N PHE A 68 -6.30 13.27 -0.95
CA PHE A 68 -5.53 13.61 0.24
C PHE A 68 -4.44 12.57 0.54
N GLY A 69 -4.78 11.28 0.55
CA GLY A 69 -3.82 10.19 0.76
C GLY A 69 -2.76 10.12 -0.35
N GLY A 70 -3.17 10.40 -1.59
CA GLY A 70 -2.32 10.38 -2.78
C GLY A 70 -1.17 11.39 -2.70
N VAL A 71 -1.33 12.49 -1.96
CA VAL A 71 -0.24 13.44 -1.69
C VAL A 71 0.92 12.74 -0.97
N PHE A 72 0.65 11.99 0.10
CA PHE A 72 1.69 11.29 0.87
C PHE A 72 2.38 10.21 0.04
N LEU A 73 1.59 9.44 -0.73
CA LEU A 73 2.10 8.44 -1.64
C LEU A 73 3.04 9.06 -2.70
N ALA A 74 2.59 10.14 -3.34
CA ALA A 74 3.35 10.83 -4.37
C ALA A 74 4.61 11.51 -3.82
N LEU A 75 4.56 12.07 -2.61
CA LEU A 75 5.73 12.61 -1.93
C LEU A 75 6.75 11.53 -1.59
N ALA A 76 6.32 10.35 -1.15
CA ALA A 76 7.22 9.21 -0.92
C ALA A 76 7.86 8.76 -2.25
N SER A 77 7.05 8.62 -3.31
CA SER A 77 7.54 8.23 -4.63
C SER A 77 8.55 9.21 -5.21
N ALA A 78 8.40 10.51 -4.98
CA ALA A 78 9.33 11.52 -5.48
C ALA A 78 10.71 11.51 -4.78
N GLN A 79 10.89 10.76 -3.69
CA GLN A 79 12.19 10.56 -3.05
C GLN A 79 13.10 9.62 -3.86
N GLY A 80 12.53 8.61 -4.51
CA GLY A 80 13.27 7.59 -5.25
C GLY A 80 14.31 8.12 -6.23
N PRO A 81 13.98 9.06 -7.14
CA PRO A 81 14.95 9.63 -8.09
C PRO A 81 16.13 10.34 -7.42
N GLN A 82 15.94 10.89 -6.21
CA GLN A 82 16.97 11.60 -5.46
C GLN A 82 17.91 10.62 -4.73
N MET A 83 17.33 9.56 -4.16
CA MET A 83 18.03 8.62 -3.29
C MET A 83 18.61 7.41 -4.02
N GLY A 84 17.98 6.96 -5.11
CA GLY A 84 18.41 5.78 -5.87
C GLY A 84 18.32 4.45 -5.10
N ILE A 85 17.61 4.40 -3.98
CA ILE A 85 17.48 3.20 -3.12
C ILE A 85 16.01 2.85 -2.84
N PRO A 86 15.70 1.56 -2.59
CA PRO A 86 14.37 1.11 -2.19
C PRO A 86 13.81 1.87 -0.96
N GLN A 87 12.49 2.04 -0.88
CA GLN A 87 11.86 2.87 0.17
C GLN A 87 12.17 2.33 1.57
N MET A 88 12.18 1.01 1.70
CA MET A 88 12.47 0.34 2.97
C MET A 88 13.92 0.49 3.40
N VAL A 89 14.85 0.62 2.45
CA VAL A 89 16.26 0.89 2.74
C VAL A 89 16.43 2.35 3.17
N GLN A 90 15.64 3.28 2.63
CA GLN A 90 15.65 4.68 3.06
C GLN A 90 15.32 4.83 4.55
N SER A 91 14.48 3.94 5.09
CA SER A 91 14.16 3.89 6.53
C SER A 91 15.39 3.78 7.44
N ARG A 92 16.51 3.24 6.95
CA ARG A 92 17.79 3.23 7.69
C ARG A 92 18.37 4.62 7.91
N GLY A 93 18.14 5.56 7.00
CA GLY A 93 18.54 6.95 7.16
C GLY A 93 17.77 7.68 8.26
N GLN A 94 16.52 7.28 8.52
CA GLN A 94 15.71 7.84 9.61
C GLN A 94 15.92 7.11 10.94
N PHE A 95 15.84 5.78 10.96
CA PHE A 95 15.78 4.96 12.18
C PHE A 95 17.12 4.34 12.57
N GLY A 96 18.16 4.47 11.75
CA GLY A 96 19.41 3.73 11.87
C GLY A 96 19.30 2.30 11.32
N ARG A 97 20.45 1.62 11.19
CA ARG A 97 20.55 0.30 10.54
C ARG A 97 19.59 -0.74 11.13
N TYR A 98 19.60 -0.90 12.46
CA TYR A 98 18.78 -1.88 13.15
C TYR A 98 17.38 -1.32 13.48
N GLY A 99 17.26 -0.01 13.73
CA GLY A 99 15.95 0.61 13.95
C GLY A 99 15.02 0.45 12.74
N ALA A 100 15.55 0.45 11.52
CA ALA A 100 14.77 0.22 10.31
C ALA A 100 14.13 -1.19 10.23
N LEU A 101 14.65 -2.18 10.97
CA LEU A 101 14.03 -3.52 11.03
C LEU A 101 12.61 -3.47 11.58
N LEU A 102 12.31 -2.52 12.45
CA LEU A 102 10.96 -2.28 12.96
C LEU A 102 9.98 -2.03 11.80
N ILE A 103 10.39 -1.19 10.85
CA ILE A 103 9.57 -0.82 9.70
C ILE A 103 9.49 -1.99 8.70
N VAL A 104 10.60 -2.70 8.48
CA VAL A 104 10.64 -3.90 7.64
C VAL A 104 9.68 -4.97 8.16
N PHE A 105 9.63 -5.18 9.47
CA PHE A 105 8.70 -6.12 10.10
C PHE A 105 7.24 -5.76 9.80
N PHE A 106 6.85 -4.50 10.03
CA PHE A 106 5.48 -4.07 9.74
C PHE A 106 5.13 -4.12 8.25
N THR A 107 6.09 -3.82 7.38
CA THR A 107 5.89 -3.94 5.94
C THR A 107 5.70 -5.40 5.53
N ALA A 108 6.41 -6.34 6.15
CA ALA A 108 6.16 -7.78 5.96
C ALA A 108 4.73 -8.16 6.36
N LEU A 109 4.21 -7.63 7.47
CA LEU A 109 2.83 -7.85 7.90
C LEU A 109 1.81 -7.27 6.90
N ILE A 110 2.10 -6.11 6.31
CA ILE A 110 1.26 -5.50 5.27
C ILE A 110 1.18 -6.40 4.04
N TYR A 111 2.33 -6.90 3.56
CA TYR A 111 2.37 -7.86 2.46
C TYR A 111 1.52 -9.10 2.74
N VAL A 112 1.64 -9.67 3.94
CA VAL A 112 0.85 -10.84 4.36
C VAL A 112 -0.64 -10.50 4.44
N GLY A 113 -1.00 -9.34 5.00
CA GLY A 113 -2.38 -8.88 5.11
C GLY A 113 -3.05 -8.76 3.74
N PHE A 114 -2.43 -8.03 2.80
CA PHE A 114 -2.95 -7.93 1.43
C PHE A 114 -2.98 -9.27 0.71
N PHE A 115 -1.99 -10.13 0.92
CA PHE A 115 -1.98 -11.48 0.36
C PHE A 115 -3.19 -12.30 0.82
N ILE A 116 -3.48 -12.30 2.12
CA ILE A 116 -4.66 -12.96 2.71
C ILE A 116 -5.94 -12.39 2.09
N SER A 117 -6.09 -11.07 2.04
CA SER A 117 -7.31 -10.43 1.54
C SER A 117 -7.57 -10.77 0.07
N ASN A 118 -6.54 -10.71 -0.75
CA ASN A 118 -6.62 -11.04 -2.16
C ASN A 118 -6.93 -12.52 -2.40
N ILE A 119 -6.39 -13.45 -1.61
CA ILE A 119 -6.73 -14.88 -1.76
C ILE A 119 -8.23 -15.12 -1.52
N VAL A 120 -8.82 -14.45 -0.52
CA VAL A 120 -10.27 -14.54 -0.29
C VAL A 120 -11.04 -14.06 -1.53
N LEU A 121 -10.62 -12.94 -2.13
CA LEU A 121 -11.23 -12.43 -3.36
C LEU A 121 -10.96 -13.31 -4.59
N ALA A 122 -9.83 -14.02 -4.64
CA ALA A 122 -9.57 -15.01 -5.69
C ALA A 122 -10.59 -16.14 -5.61
N GLY A 123 -10.87 -16.62 -4.39
CA GLY A 123 -11.92 -17.60 -4.14
C GLY A 123 -13.30 -17.10 -4.59
N LYS A 124 -13.66 -15.86 -4.24
CA LYS A 124 -14.93 -15.26 -4.70
C LYS A 124 -15.00 -15.12 -6.23
N SER A 125 -13.89 -14.76 -6.87
CA SER A 125 -13.80 -14.66 -8.34
C SER A 125 -13.98 -16.03 -9.01
N ILE A 126 -13.36 -17.08 -8.44
CA ILE A 126 -13.55 -18.47 -8.88
C ILE A 126 -15.01 -18.90 -8.72
N GLN A 127 -15.66 -18.60 -7.60
CA GLN A 127 -17.09 -18.88 -7.42
C GLN A 127 -17.97 -18.08 -8.39
N GLY A 128 -17.55 -16.88 -8.76
CA GLY A 128 -18.17 -16.10 -9.82
C GLY A 128 -18.16 -16.82 -11.17
N LEU A 129 -17.12 -17.59 -11.47
CA LEU A 129 -16.96 -18.39 -12.69
C LEU A 129 -17.62 -19.78 -12.57
N VAL A 130 -17.44 -20.43 -11.42
CA VAL A 130 -17.88 -21.80 -11.13
C VAL A 130 -18.65 -21.77 -9.80
N PRO A 131 -19.96 -21.46 -9.82
CA PRO A 131 -20.75 -21.27 -8.59
C PRO A 131 -20.84 -22.51 -7.69
N ALA A 132 -20.63 -23.69 -8.26
CA ALA A 132 -20.67 -24.95 -7.52
C ALA A 132 -19.43 -25.19 -6.62
N THR A 133 -18.37 -24.39 -6.74
CA THR A 133 -17.15 -24.60 -5.97
C THR A 133 -17.33 -24.15 -4.51
N PRO A 134 -17.08 -25.02 -3.50
CA PRO A 134 -17.12 -24.61 -2.10
C PRO A 134 -16.09 -23.53 -1.77
N THR A 135 -16.46 -22.58 -0.89
CA THR A 135 -15.60 -21.42 -0.54
C THR A 135 -14.19 -21.83 -0.09
N PRO A 136 -14.01 -22.83 0.81
CA PRO A 136 -12.66 -23.24 1.21
C PRO A 136 -11.80 -23.73 0.04
N VAL A 137 -12.42 -24.49 -0.88
CA VAL A 137 -11.74 -25.02 -2.07
C VAL A 137 -11.37 -23.89 -3.02
N ALA A 138 -12.28 -22.95 -3.27
CA ALA A 138 -12.03 -21.80 -4.14
C ALA A 138 -10.88 -20.92 -3.61
N ILE A 139 -10.84 -20.67 -2.30
CA ILE A 139 -9.76 -19.93 -1.62
C ILE A 139 -8.41 -20.64 -1.81
N ILE A 140 -8.36 -21.96 -1.55
CA ILE A 140 -7.13 -22.74 -1.72
C ILE A 140 -6.67 -22.74 -3.18
N LEU A 141 -7.58 -22.93 -4.14
CA LEU A 141 -7.26 -22.87 -5.56
C LEU A 141 -6.73 -21.50 -5.98
N GLY A 142 -7.33 -20.42 -5.48
CA GLY A 142 -6.86 -19.05 -5.70
C GLY A 142 -5.44 -18.83 -5.16
N ALA A 143 -5.18 -19.32 -3.94
CA ALA A 143 -3.86 -19.24 -3.32
C ALA A 143 -2.79 -20.01 -4.10
N LEU A 144 -3.09 -21.26 -4.48
CA LEU A 144 -2.17 -22.11 -5.25
C LEU A 144 -1.89 -21.51 -6.63
N SER A 145 -2.90 -20.95 -7.29
CA SER A 145 -2.75 -20.29 -8.59
C SER A 145 -1.84 -19.05 -8.49
N ALA A 146 -2.01 -18.25 -7.44
CA ALA A 146 -1.17 -17.09 -7.16
C ALA A 146 0.31 -17.47 -6.95
N THR A 147 0.56 -18.55 -6.21
CA THR A 147 1.93 -19.05 -5.99
C THR A 147 2.53 -19.72 -7.22
N ALA A 148 1.74 -20.52 -7.97
CA ALA A 148 2.22 -21.22 -9.16
C ALA A 148 2.70 -20.24 -10.25
N ILE A 149 1.98 -19.13 -10.45
CA ILE A 149 2.39 -18.10 -11.41
C ILE A 149 3.64 -17.34 -10.93
N GLY A 150 3.84 -17.19 -9.63
CA GLY A 150 5.11 -16.71 -9.06
C GLY A 150 6.32 -17.58 -9.43
N VAL A 151 6.12 -18.87 -9.71
CA VAL A 151 7.16 -19.81 -10.16
C VAL A 151 7.34 -19.79 -11.69
N ILE A 152 6.26 -19.61 -12.45
CA ILE A 152 6.26 -19.62 -13.93
C ILE A 152 7.04 -18.43 -14.54
N GLY A 153 7.25 -17.35 -13.78
CA GLY A 153 8.39 -16.46 -14.00
C GLY A 153 8.03 -14.99 -14.23
N TYR A 154 8.98 -14.14 -13.81
CA TYR A 154 8.96 -12.67 -13.85
C TYR A 154 8.44 -12.06 -15.17
N ARG A 155 8.77 -12.66 -16.32
CA ARG A 155 8.34 -12.18 -17.65
C ARG A 155 6.83 -12.29 -17.88
N PHE A 156 6.18 -13.33 -17.36
CA PHE A 156 4.74 -13.51 -17.51
C PHE A 156 3.97 -12.48 -16.68
N ILE A 157 4.39 -12.25 -15.44
CA ILE A 157 3.83 -11.23 -14.55
C ILE A 157 3.99 -9.83 -15.16
N HIS A 158 5.17 -9.48 -15.67
CA HIS A 158 5.39 -8.17 -16.31
C HIS A 158 4.53 -7.95 -17.55
N THR A 159 4.33 -8.99 -18.36
CA THR A 159 3.48 -8.92 -19.55
C THR A 159 2.02 -8.75 -19.17
N LEU A 160 1.55 -9.54 -18.19
CA LEU A 160 0.20 -9.41 -17.64
C LEU A 160 -0.05 -8.03 -17.03
N ASN A 161 0.90 -7.48 -16.26
CA ASN A 161 0.73 -6.16 -15.66
C ASN A 161 0.69 -5.05 -16.73
N ARG A 162 1.56 -5.12 -17.75
CA ARG A 162 1.63 -4.10 -18.81
C ARG A 162 0.36 -4.05 -19.68
N ILE A 163 -0.19 -5.21 -20.01
CA ILE A 163 -1.43 -5.33 -20.78
C ILE A 163 -2.65 -5.13 -19.88
N GLY A 164 -2.55 -5.62 -18.64
CA GLY A 164 -3.60 -5.62 -17.63
C GLY A 164 -4.10 -4.24 -17.26
N THR A 165 -3.25 -3.21 -17.28
CA THR A 165 -3.67 -1.82 -17.08
C THR A 165 -4.79 -1.41 -18.03
N TRP A 166 -4.60 -1.67 -19.33
CA TRP A 166 -5.51 -1.25 -20.38
C TRP A 166 -6.72 -2.17 -20.46
N VAL A 167 -6.49 -3.48 -20.36
CA VAL A 167 -7.56 -4.47 -20.39
C VAL A 167 -8.48 -4.30 -19.19
N MET A 168 -7.93 -4.19 -17.98
CA MET A 168 -8.75 -4.05 -16.78
C MET A 168 -9.40 -2.67 -16.68
N GLY A 169 -8.66 -1.59 -16.99
CA GLY A 169 -9.24 -0.24 -17.02
C GLY A 169 -10.38 -0.14 -18.03
N GLY A 170 -10.18 -0.66 -19.25
CA GLY A 170 -11.22 -0.76 -20.27
C GLY A 170 -12.40 -1.65 -19.84
N ALA A 171 -12.12 -2.77 -19.17
CA ALA A 171 -13.17 -3.65 -18.65
C ALA A 171 -14.01 -2.98 -17.55
N LEU A 172 -13.42 -2.20 -16.64
CA LEU A 172 -14.19 -1.44 -15.65
C LEU A 172 -15.03 -0.34 -16.32
N LEU A 173 -14.47 0.37 -17.30
CA LEU A 173 -15.24 1.38 -18.05
C LEU A 173 -16.41 0.76 -18.82
N LEU A 174 -16.19 -0.37 -19.49
CA LEU A 174 -17.26 -1.12 -20.12
C LEU A 174 -18.30 -1.61 -19.10
N GLY A 175 -17.83 -2.10 -17.95
CA GLY A 175 -18.71 -2.50 -16.85
C GLY A 175 -19.59 -1.33 -16.35
N PHE A 176 -19.04 -0.11 -16.22
CA PHE A 176 -19.85 1.08 -15.90
C PHE A 176 -20.93 1.34 -16.95
N VAL A 177 -20.58 1.28 -18.24
CA VAL A 177 -21.53 1.49 -19.34
C VAL A 177 -22.65 0.45 -19.28
N ILE A 178 -22.32 -0.82 -19.03
CA ILE A 178 -23.31 -1.90 -18.90
C ILE A 178 -24.21 -1.67 -17.68
N MET A 179 -23.63 -1.36 -16.51
CA MET A 179 -24.39 -1.17 -15.28
C MET A 179 -25.36 0.02 -15.39
N LEU A 180 -24.87 1.16 -15.89
CA LEU A 180 -25.66 2.38 -15.99
C LEU A 180 -26.63 2.40 -17.19
N GLY A 181 -26.38 1.55 -18.20
CA GLY A 181 -27.28 1.36 -19.33
C GLY A 181 -28.33 0.27 -19.11
N GLY A 182 -28.27 -0.47 -18.01
CA GLY A 182 -29.24 -1.51 -17.64
C GLY A 182 -30.39 -0.98 -16.78
N ASP A 183 -31.28 -1.89 -16.38
CA ASP A 183 -32.38 -1.58 -15.46
C ASP A 183 -31.84 -1.35 -14.04
N LEU A 184 -31.73 -0.08 -13.66
CA LEU A 184 -31.32 0.31 -12.32
C LEU A 184 -32.50 0.24 -11.33
N PRO A 185 -32.27 -0.21 -10.08
CA PRO A 185 -33.29 -0.13 -9.04
C PRO A 185 -33.83 1.30 -8.88
N ALA A 186 -35.13 1.46 -8.64
CA ALA A 186 -35.74 2.78 -8.45
C ALA A 186 -35.10 3.60 -7.31
N ASN A 187 -34.51 2.91 -6.32
CA ASN A 187 -33.77 3.51 -5.23
C ASN A 187 -32.27 3.72 -5.52
N PHE A 188 -31.77 3.54 -6.75
CA PHE A 188 -30.34 3.63 -7.07
C PHE A 188 -29.71 4.96 -6.62
N LEU A 189 -30.39 6.09 -6.85
CA LEU A 189 -29.92 7.41 -6.44
C LEU A 189 -30.33 7.81 -5.02
N SER A 190 -31.29 7.11 -4.41
CA SER A 190 -31.86 7.44 -3.10
C SER A 190 -31.55 6.41 -2.01
N ARG A 191 -30.76 5.37 -2.32
CA ARG A 191 -30.30 4.37 -1.36
C ARG A 191 -29.12 4.95 -0.58
N GLY A 192 -29.29 5.01 0.74
CA GLY A 192 -28.38 5.74 1.60
C GLY A 192 -28.69 7.23 1.63
N ALA A 193 -27.94 7.97 2.41
CA ALA A 193 -28.04 9.42 2.50
C ALA A 193 -26.72 9.99 3.01
N PHE A 194 -26.54 11.31 2.88
CA PHE A 194 -25.46 11.97 3.58
C PHE A 194 -25.53 11.72 5.08
N ASN A 195 -24.44 11.19 5.62
CA ASN A 195 -24.20 11.16 7.04
C ASN A 195 -22.71 11.45 7.28
N LEU A 196 -22.41 12.31 8.26
CA LEU A 196 -21.06 12.80 8.48
C LEU A 196 -20.08 11.67 8.85
N SER A 197 -20.56 10.72 9.64
CA SER A 197 -19.81 9.51 10.05
C SER A 197 -19.31 8.73 8.84
N GLY A 198 -20.22 8.27 7.98
CA GLY A 198 -19.90 7.48 6.81
C GLY A 198 -19.07 8.23 5.80
N PHE A 199 -19.29 9.54 5.66
CA PHE A 199 -18.50 10.41 4.79
C PHE A 199 -17.04 10.44 5.24
N LEU A 200 -16.80 10.71 6.53
CA LEU A 200 -15.45 10.75 7.09
C LEU A 200 -14.81 9.36 7.11
N ALA A 201 -15.55 8.29 7.40
CA ALA A 201 -15.04 6.92 7.38
C ALA A 201 -14.59 6.50 5.97
N THR A 202 -15.39 6.81 4.94
CA THR A 202 -15.04 6.56 3.53
C THR A 202 -13.82 7.38 3.10
N LEU A 203 -13.75 8.65 3.53
CA LEU A 203 -12.60 9.52 3.28
C LEU A 203 -11.33 8.96 3.93
N CYS A 204 -11.40 8.55 5.20
CA CYS A 204 -10.27 7.94 5.92
C CYS A 204 -9.82 6.64 5.24
N LEU A 205 -10.76 5.80 4.81
CA LEU A 205 -10.48 4.57 4.06
C LEU A 205 -9.67 4.87 2.79
N GLY A 206 -10.05 5.90 2.04
CA GLY A 206 -9.32 6.34 0.84
C GLY A 206 -7.91 6.88 1.13
N ILE A 207 -7.73 7.58 2.27
CA ILE A 207 -6.43 8.09 2.71
C ILE A 207 -5.49 6.95 3.08
N ILE A 208 -5.95 6.04 3.94
CA ILE A 208 -5.15 4.92 4.44
C ILE A 208 -4.78 4.00 3.29
N TRP A 209 -5.70 3.78 2.35
CA TRP A 209 -5.44 3.02 1.14
C TRP A 209 -4.20 3.56 0.42
N GLN A 210 -4.11 4.86 0.17
CA GLN A 210 -2.96 5.45 -0.51
C GLN A 210 -1.68 5.35 0.34
N ILE A 211 -1.75 5.63 1.64
CA ILE A 211 -0.60 5.55 2.55
C ILE A 211 -0.06 4.11 2.62
N SER A 212 -0.92 3.10 2.52
CA SER A 212 -0.53 1.68 2.52
C SER A 212 0.46 1.31 1.42
N PHE A 213 0.46 2.05 0.31
CA PHE A 213 1.36 1.84 -0.81
C PHE A 213 2.66 2.65 -0.71
N ALA A 214 2.78 3.58 0.25
CA ALA A 214 3.99 4.39 0.42
C ALA A 214 5.28 3.56 0.58
N PRO A 215 5.30 2.44 1.35
CA PRO A 215 6.46 1.55 1.45
C PRO A 215 6.98 0.94 0.13
N TYR A 216 6.18 0.98 -0.94
CA TYR A 216 6.50 0.36 -2.23
C TYR A 216 7.07 1.38 -3.23
N THR A 217 6.95 2.67 -2.93
CA THR A 217 7.01 3.69 -3.97
C THR A 217 8.38 3.89 -4.61
N SER A 218 9.42 3.99 -3.79
CA SER A 218 10.79 4.19 -4.29
C SER A 218 11.39 2.97 -4.96
N ASP A 219 10.77 1.80 -4.85
CA ASP A 219 11.26 0.58 -5.51
C ASP A 219 11.18 0.72 -7.03
N TYR A 220 10.18 1.45 -7.51
CA TYR A 220 10.00 1.73 -8.93
C TYR A 220 10.58 3.09 -9.33
N SER A 221 10.41 4.13 -8.51
CA SER A 221 10.83 5.49 -8.88
C SER A 221 12.35 5.71 -8.77
N ARG A 222 13.11 4.85 -8.07
CA ARG A 222 14.58 4.93 -8.00
C ARG A 222 15.30 4.80 -9.35
N TYR A 223 14.64 4.20 -10.34
CA TYR A 223 15.17 4.06 -11.69
C TYR A 223 15.01 5.33 -12.55
N LEU A 224 14.38 6.39 -12.04
CA LEU A 224 14.27 7.68 -12.72
C LEU A 224 15.56 8.49 -12.59
N PRO A 225 16.00 9.22 -13.64
CA PRO A 225 17.13 10.13 -13.53
C PRO A 225 16.90 11.21 -12.47
N ALA A 226 17.93 11.54 -11.69
CA ALA A 226 17.84 12.57 -10.65
C ALA A 226 17.47 13.96 -11.21
N SER A 227 17.85 14.23 -12.47
CA SER A 227 17.56 15.48 -13.19
C SER A 227 16.06 15.74 -13.42
N VAL A 228 15.22 14.73 -13.27
CA VAL A 228 13.75 14.85 -13.39
C VAL A 228 13.16 15.66 -12.23
N GLY A 229 13.86 15.75 -11.09
CA GLY A 229 13.41 16.46 -9.90
C GLY A 229 12.25 15.76 -9.19
N ILE A 230 11.52 16.52 -8.36
CA ILE A 230 10.44 16.01 -7.49
C ILE A 230 9.05 16.16 -8.15
N GLY A 231 8.82 17.23 -8.92
CA GLY A 231 7.48 17.59 -9.40
C GLY A 231 6.88 16.60 -10.40
N LYS A 232 7.66 16.15 -11.40
CA LYS A 232 7.15 15.21 -12.41
C LYS A 232 6.83 13.82 -11.84
N PRO A 233 7.70 13.20 -11.00
CA PRO A 233 7.40 11.93 -10.36
C PRO A 233 6.21 12.05 -9.39
N PHE A 234 6.12 13.15 -8.65
CA PHE A 234 4.96 13.47 -7.80
C PHE A 234 3.67 13.47 -8.62
N LEU A 235 3.58 14.28 -9.67
CA LEU A 235 2.35 14.43 -10.45
C LEU A 235 1.94 13.12 -11.13
N ALA A 236 2.91 12.38 -11.70
CA ALA A 236 2.62 11.12 -12.36
C ALA A 236 2.12 10.04 -11.39
N THR A 237 2.76 9.91 -10.22
CA THR A 237 2.31 8.99 -9.16
C THR A 237 0.94 9.41 -8.62
N PHE A 238 0.77 10.69 -8.29
CA PHE A 238 -0.48 11.24 -7.79
C PHE A 238 -1.64 10.97 -8.75
N ALA A 239 -1.50 11.38 -10.01
CA ALA A 239 -2.55 11.22 -11.00
C ALA A 239 -2.87 9.75 -11.28
N GLY A 240 -1.85 8.89 -11.37
CA GLY A 240 -2.05 7.46 -11.63
C GLY A 240 -2.75 6.76 -10.47
N ALA A 241 -2.28 6.98 -9.24
CA ALA A 241 -2.84 6.37 -8.06
C ALA A 241 -4.26 6.84 -7.77
N VAL A 242 -4.50 8.17 -7.78
CA VAL A 242 -5.82 8.75 -7.52
C VAL A 242 -6.83 8.33 -8.57
N ALA A 243 -6.48 8.36 -9.86
CA ALA A 243 -7.39 7.95 -10.92
C ALA A 243 -7.71 6.46 -10.84
N GLY A 244 -6.70 5.61 -10.62
CA GLY A 244 -6.88 4.16 -10.53
C GLY A 244 -7.76 3.75 -9.35
N THR A 245 -7.44 4.24 -8.15
CA THR A 245 -8.23 3.89 -6.95
C THR A 245 -9.64 4.45 -7.01
N SER A 246 -9.80 5.72 -7.42
CA SER A 246 -11.12 6.34 -7.49
C SER A 246 -12.01 5.63 -8.49
N LEU A 247 -11.46 5.22 -9.65
CA LEU A 247 -12.20 4.44 -10.65
C LEU A 247 -12.70 3.12 -10.05
N SER A 248 -11.81 2.33 -9.42
CA SER A 248 -12.19 1.02 -8.88
C SER A 248 -13.10 1.11 -7.65
N PHE A 249 -12.87 2.05 -6.74
CA PHE A 249 -13.76 2.24 -5.59
C PHE A 249 -15.16 2.67 -6.05
N SER A 250 -15.23 3.62 -6.98
CA SER A 250 -16.50 4.06 -7.58
C SER A 250 -17.23 2.92 -8.27
N PHE A 251 -16.48 2.02 -8.94
CA PHE A 251 -17.04 0.85 -9.61
C PHE A 251 -17.74 -0.08 -8.63
N GLY A 252 -17.12 -0.32 -7.47
CA GLY A 252 -17.72 -1.09 -6.39
C GLY A 252 -18.98 -0.46 -5.83
N ALA A 253 -18.95 0.86 -5.56
CA ALA A 253 -20.10 1.60 -5.05
C ALA A 253 -21.29 1.55 -6.03
N VAL A 254 -21.05 1.75 -7.33
CA VAL A 254 -22.09 1.65 -8.36
C VAL A 254 -22.63 0.22 -8.48
N ALA A 255 -21.75 -0.80 -8.46
CA ALA A 255 -22.17 -2.19 -8.58
C ALA A 255 -23.15 -2.60 -7.47
N VAL A 256 -22.88 -2.24 -6.21
CA VAL A 256 -23.76 -2.62 -5.09
C VAL A 256 -25.06 -1.81 -5.05
N LEU A 257 -25.06 -0.58 -5.56
CA LEU A 257 -26.27 0.21 -5.75
C LEU A 257 -27.16 -0.35 -6.87
N ALA A 258 -26.56 -0.88 -7.92
CA ALA A 258 -27.25 -1.48 -9.07
C ALA A 258 -27.87 -2.85 -8.75
N THR A 259 -27.55 -3.47 -7.61
CA THR A 259 -28.10 -4.76 -7.16
C THR A 259 -28.98 -4.64 -5.92
N PRO A 260 -29.70 -5.70 -5.51
CA PRO A 260 -30.42 -5.70 -4.23
C PRO A 260 -29.52 -5.39 -3.04
N GLU A 261 -30.07 -4.75 -2.02
CA GLU A 261 -29.36 -4.43 -0.78
C GLU A 261 -28.85 -5.71 -0.08
N GLY A 262 -27.65 -5.64 0.51
CA GLY A 262 -27.00 -6.78 1.17
C GLY A 262 -26.28 -7.77 0.24
N THR A 263 -26.32 -7.57 -1.08
CA THR A 263 -25.57 -8.40 -2.04
C THR A 263 -24.06 -8.24 -1.83
N ASP A 264 -23.31 -9.34 -1.67
CA ASP A 264 -21.84 -9.30 -1.57
C ASP A 264 -21.22 -8.53 -2.74
N ALA A 265 -20.22 -7.69 -2.50
CA ALA A 265 -19.65 -6.80 -3.51
C ALA A 265 -19.17 -7.51 -4.80
N MET A 266 -18.55 -8.69 -4.70
CA MET A 266 -18.09 -9.41 -5.90
C MET A 266 -19.26 -10.04 -6.66
N VAL A 267 -20.30 -10.49 -5.94
CA VAL A 267 -21.55 -10.97 -6.53
C VAL A 267 -22.28 -9.82 -7.21
N ALA A 268 -22.31 -8.64 -6.59
CA ALA A 268 -22.93 -7.44 -7.12
C ALA A 268 -22.28 -7.02 -8.44
N VAL A 269 -20.95 -7.02 -8.51
CA VAL A 269 -20.22 -6.75 -9.77
C VAL A 269 -20.67 -7.73 -10.86
N LYS A 270 -20.69 -9.03 -10.58
CA LYS A 270 -21.08 -10.04 -11.57
C LYS A 270 -22.52 -9.85 -12.05
N GLN A 271 -23.45 -9.59 -11.12
CA GLN A 271 -24.86 -9.42 -11.44
C GLN A 271 -25.13 -8.12 -12.21
N ALA A 272 -24.60 -7.00 -11.73
CA ALA A 272 -24.81 -5.68 -12.34
C ALA A 272 -24.22 -5.58 -13.76
N THR A 273 -23.20 -6.37 -14.07
CA THR A 273 -22.58 -6.41 -15.41
C THR A 273 -23.12 -7.53 -16.32
N GLY A 274 -24.14 -8.27 -15.88
CA GLY A 274 -24.86 -9.25 -16.69
C GLY A 274 -23.95 -10.29 -17.35
N MET A 275 -24.07 -10.44 -18.67
CA MET A 275 -23.27 -11.41 -19.45
C MET A 275 -21.76 -11.12 -19.41
N PHE A 276 -21.36 -9.89 -19.12
CA PHE A 276 -19.94 -9.53 -18.99
C PHE A 276 -19.36 -9.89 -17.62
N GLY A 277 -20.21 -10.17 -16.63
CA GLY A 277 -19.81 -10.51 -15.26
C GLY A 277 -18.79 -11.65 -15.16
N PRO A 278 -18.99 -12.82 -15.80
CA PRO A 278 -17.99 -13.89 -15.80
C PRO A 278 -16.63 -13.46 -16.40
N VAL A 279 -16.63 -12.64 -17.44
CA VAL A 279 -15.39 -12.13 -18.04
C VAL A 279 -14.65 -11.24 -17.04
N LEU A 280 -15.35 -10.36 -16.33
CA LEU A 280 -14.77 -9.56 -15.26
C LEU A 280 -14.23 -10.40 -14.11
N MET A 281 -14.93 -11.47 -13.71
CA MET A 281 -14.44 -12.37 -12.66
C MET A 281 -13.14 -13.07 -13.08
N LEU A 282 -13.03 -13.47 -14.35
CA LEU A 282 -11.78 -14.03 -14.88
C LEU A 282 -10.65 -13.00 -14.87
N LEU A 283 -10.92 -11.78 -15.33
CA LEU A 283 -9.93 -10.70 -15.32
C LEU A 283 -9.47 -10.39 -13.89
N PHE A 284 -10.40 -10.27 -12.94
CA PHE A 284 -10.11 -10.07 -11.53
C PHE A 284 -9.27 -11.20 -10.95
N LEU A 285 -9.58 -12.45 -11.26
CA LEU A 285 -8.78 -13.60 -10.84
C LEU A 285 -7.34 -13.50 -11.34
N LEU A 286 -7.14 -13.18 -12.64
CA LEU A 286 -5.80 -13.01 -13.22
C LEU A 286 -5.03 -11.87 -12.55
N ASN A 287 -5.70 -10.72 -12.31
CA ASN A 287 -5.10 -9.57 -11.64
C ASN A 287 -4.71 -9.87 -10.19
N ILE A 288 -5.57 -10.58 -9.45
CA ILE A 288 -5.29 -11.02 -8.07
C ILE A 288 -4.07 -11.92 -8.03
N ILE A 289 -4.00 -12.91 -8.93
CA ILE A 289 -2.87 -13.85 -8.99
C ILE A 289 -1.56 -13.06 -9.19
N SER A 290 -1.52 -12.12 -10.13
CA SER A 290 -0.33 -11.28 -10.35
C SER A 290 0.04 -10.43 -9.14
N HIS A 291 -0.92 -9.77 -8.49
CA HIS A 291 -0.67 -8.99 -7.27
C HIS A 291 -0.18 -9.84 -6.10
N ASN A 292 -0.74 -11.03 -5.93
CA ASN A 292 -0.37 -11.92 -4.84
C ASN A 292 1.00 -12.56 -5.00
N ALA A 293 1.44 -12.80 -6.24
CA ALA A 293 2.83 -13.18 -6.48
C ALA A 293 3.80 -12.10 -5.96
N LEU A 294 3.49 -10.81 -6.16
CA LEU A 294 4.29 -9.70 -5.64
C LEU A 294 4.24 -9.62 -4.12
N ASN A 295 3.06 -9.78 -3.52
CA ASN A 295 2.92 -9.74 -2.06
C ASN A 295 3.68 -10.88 -1.36
N LEU A 296 3.58 -12.10 -1.88
CA LEU A 296 4.34 -13.25 -1.36
C LEU A 296 5.84 -13.02 -1.49
N TYR A 297 6.29 -12.54 -2.65
CA TYR A 297 7.69 -12.21 -2.88
C TYR A 297 8.20 -11.13 -1.89
N GLY A 298 7.44 -10.04 -1.71
CA GLY A 298 7.77 -8.96 -0.79
C GLY A 298 7.82 -9.40 0.67
N ALA A 299 6.89 -10.25 1.10
CA ALA A 299 6.90 -10.85 2.44
C ALA A 299 8.17 -11.69 2.68
N VAL A 300 8.49 -12.59 1.73
CA VAL A 300 9.69 -13.46 1.84
C VAL A 300 10.97 -12.62 1.81
N LEU A 301 11.05 -11.61 0.94
CA LEU A 301 12.21 -10.73 0.87
C LEU A 301 12.38 -9.91 2.17
N SER A 302 11.29 -9.49 2.81
CA SER A 302 11.33 -8.79 4.09
C SER A 302 11.85 -9.69 5.23
N ILE A 303 11.45 -10.96 5.24
CA ILE A 303 11.97 -11.97 6.18
C ILE A 303 13.47 -12.19 5.94
N VAL A 304 13.87 -12.41 4.68
CA VAL A 304 15.27 -12.57 4.28
C VAL A 304 16.10 -11.35 4.68
N THR A 305 15.62 -10.15 4.40
CA THR A 305 16.30 -8.89 4.74
C THR A 305 16.49 -8.74 6.25
N SER A 306 15.50 -9.17 7.03
CA SER A 306 15.59 -9.17 8.49
C SER A 306 16.71 -10.11 8.96
N ILE A 307 16.79 -11.32 8.41
CA ILE A 307 17.87 -12.29 8.72
C ILE A 307 19.24 -11.74 8.29
N GLN A 308 19.36 -11.23 7.06
CA GLN A 308 20.60 -10.67 6.52
C GLN A 308 21.11 -9.45 7.29
N THR A 309 20.23 -8.73 7.99
CA THR A 309 20.66 -7.60 8.82
C THR A 309 21.53 -8.05 9.99
N PHE A 310 21.30 -9.26 10.52
CA PHE A 310 22.13 -9.89 11.55
C PHE A 310 23.24 -10.78 10.95
N ALA A 311 22.96 -11.43 9.81
CA ALA A 311 23.88 -12.33 9.11
C ALA A 311 24.21 -11.82 7.70
N GLY A 312 24.96 -10.71 7.62
CA GLY A 312 25.20 -10.00 6.34
C GLY A 312 26.00 -10.76 5.29
N SER A 313 26.69 -11.85 5.65
CA SER A 313 27.38 -12.74 4.70
C SER A 313 26.49 -13.90 4.21
N TRP A 314 25.30 -14.06 4.79
CA TRP A 314 24.39 -15.13 4.41
C TRP A 314 23.56 -14.74 3.18
N THR A 315 23.63 -15.56 2.15
CA THR A 315 22.79 -15.44 0.96
C THR A 315 21.76 -16.56 0.95
N PRO A 316 20.44 -16.26 0.89
CA PRO A 316 19.41 -17.28 0.89
C PRO A 316 19.50 -18.15 -0.36
N SER A 317 19.66 -19.46 -0.16
CA SER A 317 19.57 -20.44 -1.26
C SER A 317 18.14 -20.50 -1.81
N VAL A 318 17.99 -21.03 -3.04
CA VAL A 318 16.67 -21.25 -3.67
C VAL A 318 15.78 -22.09 -2.76
N ARG A 319 16.32 -23.13 -2.11
CA ARG A 319 15.57 -23.98 -1.19
C ARG A 319 14.98 -23.20 -0.01
N VAL A 320 15.76 -22.29 0.59
CA VAL A 320 15.27 -21.46 1.70
C VAL A 320 14.14 -20.56 1.24
N ARG A 321 14.27 -19.92 0.07
CA ARG A 321 13.20 -19.06 -0.48
C ARG A 321 11.91 -19.84 -0.74
N VAL A 322 12.02 -21.06 -1.28
CA VAL A 322 10.87 -21.95 -1.52
C VAL A 322 10.21 -22.34 -0.20
N VAL A 323 10.98 -22.78 0.80
CA VAL A 323 10.44 -23.15 2.12
C VAL A 323 9.73 -21.98 2.79
N LEU A 324 10.36 -20.79 2.82
CA LEU A 324 9.74 -19.59 3.38
C LEU A 324 8.45 -19.21 2.63
N SER A 325 8.45 -19.28 1.30
CA SER A 325 7.26 -19.01 0.49
C SER A 325 6.12 -19.99 0.83
N SER A 326 6.43 -21.28 0.97
CA SER A 326 5.45 -22.30 1.34
C SER A 326 4.88 -22.08 2.75
N VAL A 327 5.71 -21.67 3.72
CA VAL A 327 5.26 -21.35 5.09
C VAL A 327 4.34 -20.14 5.10
N VAL A 328 4.72 -19.06 4.41
CA VAL A 328 3.89 -17.85 4.29
C VAL A 328 2.56 -18.17 3.59
N LEU A 329 2.61 -18.96 2.51
CA LEU A 329 1.42 -19.42 1.81
C LEU A 329 0.49 -20.21 2.73
N ALA A 330 1.00 -21.24 3.40
CA ALA A 330 0.20 -22.09 4.29
C ALA A 330 -0.44 -21.28 5.42
N GLY A 331 0.34 -20.43 6.11
CA GLY A 331 -0.18 -19.56 7.16
C GLY A 331 -1.25 -18.59 6.65
N SER A 332 -1.03 -18.01 5.48
CA SER A 332 -2.00 -17.08 4.86
C SER A 332 -3.28 -17.78 4.41
N CYS A 333 -3.19 -19.01 3.89
CA CYS A 333 -4.36 -19.81 3.56
C CYS A 333 -5.19 -20.13 4.81
N LEU A 334 -4.56 -20.54 5.90
CA LEU A 334 -5.25 -20.81 7.16
C LEU A 334 -5.98 -19.57 7.70
N MET A 335 -5.30 -18.41 7.69
CA MET A 335 -5.93 -17.15 8.09
C MET A 335 -7.03 -16.71 7.12
N ALA A 336 -6.85 -16.88 5.81
CA ALA A 336 -7.86 -16.55 4.80
C ALA A 336 -9.13 -17.40 4.98
N LEU A 337 -8.99 -18.69 5.26
CA LEU A 337 -10.13 -19.58 5.53
C LEU A 337 -10.92 -19.09 6.76
N GLY A 338 -10.23 -18.78 7.86
CA GLY A 338 -10.86 -18.25 9.08
C GLY A 338 -11.47 -16.85 8.90
N ALA A 339 -10.84 -15.99 8.12
CA ALA A 339 -11.30 -14.62 7.89
C ALA A 339 -12.43 -14.52 6.85
N SER A 340 -12.57 -15.51 5.96
CA SER A 340 -13.47 -15.44 4.79
C SER A 340 -14.94 -15.19 5.14
N ALA A 341 -15.42 -15.75 6.26
CA ALA A 341 -16.80 -15.58 6.71
C ALA A 341 -17.14 -14.14 7.11
N ASN A 342 -16.18 -13.42 7.72
CA ASN A 342 -16.34 -12.04 8.19
C ASN A 342 -15.36 -11.10 7.46
N PHE A 343 -15.13 -11.37 6.18
CA PHE A 343 -14.06 -10.76 5.41
C PHE A 343 -14.02 -9.23 5.52
N ILE A 344 -15.16 -8.55 5.34
CA ILE A 344 -15.24 -7.08 5.39
C ILE A 344 -14.79 -6.54 6.75
N SER A 345 -15.29 -7.11 7.85
CA SER A 345 -14.93 -6.69 9.20
C SER A 345 -13.43 -6.92 9.48
N GLN A 346 -12.91 -8.09 9.13
CA GLN A 346 -11.49 -8.40 9.29
C GLN A 346 -10.60 -7.50 8.43
N PHE A 347 -11.07 -7.17 7.22
CA PHE A 347 -10.36 -6.30 6.29
C PHE A 347 -10.32 -4.83 6.77
N ILE A 348 -11.43 -4.31 7.30
CA ILE A 348 -11.44 -3.00 8.00
C ILE A 348 -10.43 -3.02 9.15
N GLY A 349 -10.45 -4.07 9.98
CA GLY A 349 -9.50 -4.23 11.08
C GLY A 349 -8.04 -4.20 10.62
N LEU A 350 -7.71 -4.87 9.51
CA LEU A 350 -6.39 -4.81 8.89
C LEU A 350 -6.01 -3.38 8.47
N ILE A 351 -6.87 -2.68 7.74
CA ILE A 351 -6.62 -1.32 7.26
C ILE A 351 -6.35 -0.37 8.45
N LEU A 352 -7.16 -0.45 9.49
CA LEU A 352 -7.01 0.41 10.66
C LEU A 352 -5.77 0.05 11.49
N ALA A 353 -5.42 -1.23 11.61
CA ALA A 353 -4.17 -1.63 12.23
C ALA A 353 -2.95 -1.10 11.46
N MET A 354 -3.02 -1.11 10.12
CA MET A 354 -1.98 -0.55 9.26
C MET A 354 -1.85 0.97 9.42
N LEU A 355 -2.97 1.68 9.58
CA LEU A 355 -2.99 3.12 9.82
C LEU A 355 -2.10 3.47 11.02
N ILE A 356 -2.32 2.82 12.17
CA ILE A 356 -1.63 3.13 13.44
C ILE A 356 -0.11 3.09 13.27
N VAL A 357 0.37 2.17 12.45
CA VAL A 357 1.79 1.90 12.24
C VAL A 357 2.38 2.76 11.12
N LEU A 358 1.66 2.91 10.01
CA LEU A 358 2.18 3.57 8.82
C LEU A 358 2.18 5.09 8.93
N VAL A 359 1.20 5.68 9.63
CA VAL A 359 1.08 7.13 9.73
C VAL A 359 2.30 7.75 10.43
N PRO A 360 2.76 7.27 11.61
CA PRO A 360 3.96 7.79 12.24
C PRO A 360 5.22 7.58 11.37
N TRP A 361 5.33 6.42 10.73
CA TRP A 361 6.46 6.14 9.83
C TRP A 361 6.50 7.11 8.63
N ALA A 362 5.38 7.27 7.93
CA ALA A 362 5.28 8.17 6.78
C ALA A 362 5.57 9.62 7.20
N SER A 363 5.06 10.04 8.37
CA SER A 363 5.35 11.36 8.95
C SER A 363 6.85 11.60 9.12
N ILE A 364 7.54 10.66 9.77
CA ILE A 364 8.98 10.73 10.04
C ILE A 364 9.76 10.72 8.72
N ASN A 365 9.43 9.81 7.81
CA ASN A 365 10.11 9.68 6.52
C ASN A 365 10.00 10.96 5.68
N LEU A 366 8.79 11.51 5.54
CA LEU A 366 8.56 12.72 4.74
C LEU A 366 9.25 13.94 5.35
N ILE A 367 9.17 14.14 6.67
CA ILE A 367 9.77 15.31 7.31
C ILE A 367 11.29 15.24 7.34
N ASP A 368 11.84 14.06 7.62
CA ASP A 368 13.29 13.86 7.56
C ASP A 368 13.81 14.22 6.17
N PHE A 369 13.13 13.77 5.11
CA PHE A 369 13.55 14.01 3.75
C PHE A 369 13.36 15.46 3.31
N TYR A 370 12.15 16.02 3.44
CA TYR A 370 11.82 17.32 2.84
C TYR A 370 12.24 18.51 3.70
N LEU A 371 12.10 18.42 5.03
CA LEU A 371 12.31 19.57 5.92
C LEU A 371 13.68 19.55 6.59
N ILE A 372 14.08 18.40 7.17
CA ILE A 372 15.29 18.30 7.99
C ILE A 372 16.53 18.16 7.11
N LYS A 373 16.59 17.11 6.27
CA LYS A 373 17.76 16.81 5.43
C LYS A 373 17.67 17.43 4.03
N ARG A 374 16.49 17.91 3.63
CA ARG A 374 16.24 18.61 2.36
C ARG A 374 16.77 17.82 1.14
N GLY A 375 16.51 16.51 1.13
CA GLY A 375 16.94 15.58 0.10
C GLY A 375 18.43 15.19 0.13
N ARG A 376 19.21 15.67 1.11
CA ARG A 376 20.65 15.37 1.21
C ARG A 376 20.90 14.20 2.16
N TYR A 377 21.23 13.04 1.60
CA TYR A 377 21.60 11.85 2.37
C TYR A 377 22.95 11.31 1.89
N ASP A 378 23.77 10.86 2.84
CA ASP A 378 24.93 10.03 2.54
C ASP A 378 24.49 8.58 2.29
N ILE A 379 24.40 8.18 1.03
CA ILE A 379 23.99 6.83 0.63
C ILE A 379 24.98 5.77 1.11
N ASN A 380 26.28 6.09 1.16
CA ASN A 380 27.30 5.11 1.57
C ASN A 380 27.11 4.69 3.03
N SER A 381 26.81 5.64 3.92
CA SER A 381 26.51 5.34 5.33
C SER A 381 25.31 4.43 5.52
N ILE A 382 24.29 4.48 4.64
CA ILE A 382 23.09 3.63 4.74
C ILE A 382 23.42 2.13 4.60
N PHE A 383 24.45 1.80 3.82
CA PHE A 383 24.86 0.42 3.58
C PHE A 383 25.94 -0.09 4.55
N ARG A 384 26.66 0.81 5.23
CA ARG A 384 27.70 0.45 6.21
C ARG A 384 27.16 -0.41 7.36
N ARG A 385 27.98 -1.35 7.84
CA ARG A 385 27.61 -2.27 8.95
C ARG A 385 27.34 -1.57 10.27
N ASP A 386 28.00 -0.45 10.53
CA ASP A 386 27.77 0.39 11.71
C ASP A 386 26.68 1.46 11.50
N GLY A 387 26.16 1.59 10.27
CA GLY A 387 25.19 2.62 9.89
C GLY A 387 25.78 3.99 9.58
N GLY A 388 27.12 4.14 9.64
CA GLY A 388 27.82 5.40 9.37
C GLY A 388 27.24 6.58 10.17
N VAL A 389 26.98 7.70 9.51
CA VAL A 389 26.45 8.92 10.15
C VAL A 389 25.04 8.76 10.75
N TYR A 390 24.28 7.73 10.34
CA TYR A 390 22.95 7.45 10.89
C TYR A 390 22.98 6.50 12.08
N GLY A 391 24.14 5.86 12.32
CA GLY A 391 24.35 4.93 13.40
C GLY A 391 23.48 3.66 13.34
N ARG A 392 23.55 2.89 14.42
CA ARG A 392 22.82 1.62 14.57
C ARG A 392 21.35 1.83 14.87
N PHE A 393 21.04 2.81 15.72
CA PHE A 393 19.70 3.19 16.14
C PHE A 393 19.62 4.70 16.24
N ASN A 394 18.55 5.29 15.73
CA ASN A 394 18.21 6.69 15.97
C ASN A 394 17.12 6.77 17.05
N PRO A 395 17.46 7.09 18.31
CA PRO A 395 16.49 7.14 19.40
C PRO A 395 15.41 8.21 19.16
N HIS A 396 15.73 9.31 18.45
CA HIS A 396 14.76 10.36 18.17
C HIS A 396 13.63 9.86 17.27
N ALA A 397 13.96 9.13 16.20
CA ALA A 397 12.97 8.55 15.30
C ALA A 397 12.16 7.46 16.00
N ILE A 398 12.82 6.58 16.76
CA ILE A 398 12.15 5.47 17.48
C ILE A 398 11.18 6.01 18.53
N ILE A 399 11.59 6.99 19.34
CA ILE A 399 10.73 7.61 20.36
C ILE A 399 9.54 8.31 19.70
N ALA A 400 9.78 9.13 18.67
CA ALA A 400 8.70 9.81 17.97
C ALA A 400 7.70 8.82 17.35
N TYR A 401 8.20 7.71 16.80
CA TYR A 401 7.38 6.65 16.22
C TYR A 401 6.48 5.96 17.25
N PHE A 402 7.04 5.53 18.38
CA PHE A 402 6.26 4.87 19.43
C PHE A 402 5.29 5.83 20.13
N ILE A 403 5.69 7.07 20.38
CA ILE A 403 4.77 8.09 20.89
C ILE A 403 3.64 8.32 19.89
N GLY A 404 3.95 8.42 18.59
CA GLY A 404 2.97 8.49 17.51
C GLY A 404 1.97 7.33 17.52
N ILE A 405 2.43 6.09 17.73
CA ILE A 405 1.54 4.93 17.91
C ILE A 405 0.66 5.08 19.15
N ILE A 406 1.27 5.41 20.31
CA ILE A 406 0.56 5.46 21.59
C ILE A 406 -0.54 6.52 21.58
N VAL A 407 -0.29 7.70 21.02
CA VAL A 407 -1.30 8.78 20.96
C VAL A 407 -2.42 8.50 19.98
N GLN A 408 -2.22 7.60 19.02
CA GLN A 408 -3.26 7.15 18.10
C GLN A 408 -4.24 6.18 18.76
N LEU A 409 -3.74 5.30 19.65
CA LEU A 409 -4.56 4.25 20.26
C LEU A 409 -5.87 4.80 20.89
N PRO A 410 -5.87 5.89 21.68
CA PRO A 410 -7.11 6.41 22.25
C PRO A 410 -8.22 6.77 21.25
N PHE A 411 -7.86 7.06 19.99
CA PHE A 411 -8.77 7.45 18.91
C PHE A 411 -9.00 6.32 17.89
N ALA A 412 -8.31 5.19 18.05
CA ALA A 412 -8.40 4.09 17.11
C ALA A 412 -9.72 3.34 17.28
N ASN A 413 -10.38 3.04 16.16
CA ASN A 413 -11.66 2.33 16.14
C ASN A 413 -11.52 0.99 15.39
N THR A 414 -10.68 0.10 15.92
CA THR A 414 -10.35 -1.16 15.25
C THR A 414 -11.18 -2.32 15.81
N SER A 415 -11.33 -3.39 15.03
CA SER A 415 -11.99 -4.61 15.50
C SER A 415 -11.30 -5.29 16.69
N LEU A 416 -10.00 -5.02 16.89
CA LEU A 416 -9.19 -5.57 17.98
C LEU A 416 -9.14 -4.65 19.21
N PHE A 417 -9.30 -3.35 18.99
CA PHE A 417 -9.16 -2.33 20.02
C PHE A 417 -9.97 -1.08 19.65
N VAL A 418 -10.87 -0.70 20.54
CA VAL A 418 -11.64 0.54 20.47
C VAL A 418 -11.16 1.45 21.61
N GLY A 419 -10.55 2.58 21.24
CA GLY A 419 -10.05 3.55 22.20
C GLY A 419 -11.17 4.36 22.88
N PRO A 420 -10.91 4.94 24.07
CA PRO A 420 -11.89 5.74 24.81
C PRO A 420 -12.44 6.96 24.05
N TYR A 421 -11.71 7.48 23.05
CA TYR A 421 -12.09 8.62 22.23
C TYR A 421 -12.44 8.23 20.79
N ALA A 422 -12.55 6.93 20.49
CA ALA A 422 -12.87 6.42 19.15
C ALA A 422 -14.27 6.85 18.65
N ASN A 423 -15.20 7.13 19.57
CA ASN A 423 -16.58 7.52 19.25
C ASN A 423 -16.82 9.04 19.38
N TYR A 424 -15.78 9.87 19.27
CA TYR A 424 -15.99 11.34 19.19
C TYR A 424 -16.85 11.70 17.97
N ILE A 425 -16.70 10.92 16.89
CA ILE A 425 -17.63 10.86 15.76
C ILE A 425 -17.85 9.37 15.52
N ASP A 426 -19.07 8.87 15.75
CA ASP A 426 -19.40 7.45 15.62
C ASP A 426 -18.87 6.89 14.29
N GLY A 427 -18.19 5.75 14.31
CA GLY A 427 -17.71 5.06 13.11
C GLY A 427 -16.53 5.70 12.36
N VAL A 428 -15.95 6.81 12.85
CA VAL A 428 -14.80 7.48 12.21
C VAL A 428 -13.52 7.22 12.99
N ASP A 429 -12.52 6.66 12.33
CA ASP A 429 -11.17 6.56 12.88
C ASP A 429 -10.39 7.87 12.65
N LEU A 430 -10.31 8.70 13.68
CA LEU A 430 -9.56 9.97 13.67
C LEU A 430 -8.10 9.80 14.11
N SER A 431 -7.65 8.57 14.40
CA SER A 431 -6.33 8.34 14.96
C SER A 431 -5.23 8.85 14.03
N TRP A 432 -5.35 8.69 12.72
CA TRP A 432 -4.33 9.14 11.77
C TRP A 432 -4.05 10.65 11.83
N LEU A 433 -5.07 11.48 12.08
CA LEU A 433 -4.90 12.92 12.23
C LEU A 433 -4.07 13.23 13.47
N VAL A 434 -4.39 12.59 14.60
CA VAL A 434 -3.66 12.75 15.85
C VAL A 434 -2.22 12.23 15.70
N GLY A 435 -2.06 11.09 15.02
CA GLY A 435 -0.76 10.52 14.68
C GLY A 435 0.10 11.49 13.88
N LEU A 436 -0.44 12.11 12.83
CA LEU A 436 0.25 13.14 12.06
C LEU A 436 0.58 14.36 12.94
N LEU A 437 -0.42 14.95 13.60
CA LEU A 437 -0.28 16.20 14.34
C LEU A 437 0.69 16.10 15.53
N VAL A 438 0.90 14.92 16.09
CA VAL A 438 1.86 14.70 17.17
C VAL A 438 3.21 14.24 16.64
N THR A 439 3.26 13.25 15.73
CA THR A 439 4.54 12.66 15.28
C THR A 439 5.38 13.69 14.53
N VAL A 440 4.74 14.50 13.68
CA VAL A 440 5.40 15.53 12.87
C VAL A 440 6.20 16.53 13.70
N PRO A 441 5.58 17.32 14.61
CA PRO A 441 6.31 18.30 15.39
C PRO A 441 7.27 17.66 16.39
N LEU A 442 6.89 16.52 16.98
CA LEU A 442 7.74 15.82 17.94
C LEU A 442 9.06 15.38 17.29
N TYR A 443 8.99 14.70 16.14
CA TYR A 443 10.19 14.26 15.44
C TYR A 443 11.03 15.44 14.97
N TYR A 444 10.40 16.47 14.40
CA TYR A 444 11.10 17.69 13.97
C TYR A 444 11.89 18.32 15.12
N CYS A 445 11.26 18.49 16.29
CA CYS A 445 11.91 19.04 17.48
C CYS A 445 13.04 18.14 17.98
N LEU A 446 12.84 16.83 18.06
CA LEU A 446 13.86 15.90 18.57
C LEU A 446 15.09 15.85 17.64
N ALA A 447 14.86 15.80 16.33
CA ALA A 447 15.93 15.66 15.34
C ALA A 447 16.74 16.97 15.15
N THR A 448 16.14 18.15 15.34
CA THR A 448 16.82 19.45 15.16
C THR A 448 17.50 19.98 16.42
N ARG A 449 17.15 19.47 17.61
CA ARG A 449 17.78 19.86 18.90
C ARG A 449 19.29 19.65 18.94
N GLY A 450 19.82 18.66 18.24
CA GLY A 450 21.27 18.39 18.16
C GLY A 450 22.03 19.37 17.26
N GLN A 451 21.43 19.79 16.14
CA GLN A 451 22.06 20.69 15.16
C GLN A 451 22.26 22.11 15.72
N ALA A 452 21.35 22.57 16.59
CA ALA A 452 21.48 23.87 17.25
C ALA A 452 22.64 23.92 18.27
N ARG A 453 23.10 22.78 18.79
CA ARG A 453 24.21 22.71 19.75
C ARG A 453 25.59 22.82 19.10
N GLU A 454 25.76 22.37 17.86
CA GLU A 454 27.04 22.47 17.12
C GLU A 454 27.33 23.89 16.62
N VAL A 455 26.31 24.70 16.35
CA VAL A 455 26.47 26.10 15.92
C VAL A 455 26.88 27.02 17.08
N GLY A 456 26.78 26.55 18.34
CA GLY A 456 27.07 27.33 19.54
C GLY A 456 28.45 27.14 20.16
N GLN A 457 29.35 26.35 19.58
CA GLN A 457 30.74 26.29 20.05
C GLN A 457 31.57 27.37 19.33
N PRO A 458 32.12 28.38 20.05
CA PRO A 458 33.10 29.26 19.45
C PRO A 458 34.30 28.41 19.05
N VAL A 459 34.68 28.48 17.78
CA VAL A 459 35.97 27.99 17.31
C VAL A 459 37.03 28.70 18.14
N ALA A 460 37.66 28.00 19.07
CA ALA A 460 38.85 28.49 19.74
C ALA A 460 39.94 28.64 18.68
N LEU A 461 40.10 29.86 18.17
CA LEU A 461 41.27 30.27 17.41
C LEU A 461 42.45 30.21 18.39
N GLY A 462 43.12 29.06 18.41
CA GLY A 462 44.43 28.91 19.03
C GLY A 462 45.42 29.76 18.23
N ILE A 463 45.61 31.00 18.66
CA ILE A 463 46.76 31.80 18.27
C ILE A 463 47.87 31.39 19.24
N ALA A 464 48.84 30.66 18.72
CA ALA A 464 50.10 30.43 19.42
C ALA A 464 50.92 31.74 19.33
N GLU A 465 51.34 32.26 20.48
CA GLU A 465 52.55 33.08 20.62
C GLU A 465 53.65 32.23 21.24
#